data_AF-M6S1P3-F1
#
_entry.id   AF-M6S1P3-F1
#
_cell.length_a   1.000
_cell.length_b   1.000
_cell.length_c   1.000
_cell.angle_alpha   90.00
_cell.angle_beta   90.00
_cell.angle_gamma   90.00
#
_symmetry.space_group_name_H-M   'P 1'
#
loop_
_entity.id
_entity.type
_entity.pdbx_description
1 polymer ?
#
loop_
_entity_poly.entity_id
_entity_poly.type
_entity_poly.pdbx_seq_one_letter_code
_entity_poly.pdbx_strand_id
1 'polypeptide(L)'
;MFFLIFSYINLLEVAVYLNHYYLVCLLLFLLIWIPADRALNIFHVFRIFKNKSILETDPVPAWNLYILRFQIGVVYFFGGIGKLVPDWLFDAQPVRIWLLRNSDIPIFGPILSMPVTGYFFSYAGLIFDLTIPFLLLNRKMRVFGYSLIIIFHFLTWKLFPIGMFPWIMILNSTLFFLLLGRWIYFDF
;
A
#
# COMPACT_ATOMS: atom_id res chain seq x y z
N MET A 1 15.97 2.78 -16.82
CA MET A 1 15.18 3.46 -17.86
C MET A 1 13.78 3.82 -17.39
N PHE A 2 12.97 2.88 -16.89
CA PHE A 2 11.60 3.14 -16.46
C PHE A 2 11.46 4.21 -15.36
N PHE A 3 12.31 4.18 -14.32
CA PHE A 3 12.35 5.22 -13.27
C PHE A 3 12.44 6.65 -13.83
N LEU A 4 13.36 6.87 -14.78
CA LEU A 4 13.61 8.20 -15.36
C LEU A 4 12.42 8.67 -16.20
N ILE A 5 11.88 7.80 -17.06
CA ILE A 5 10.74 8.14 -17.91
C ILE A 5 9.51 8.44 -17.05
N PHE A 6 9.21 7.57 -16.09
CA PHE A 6 8.05 7.72 -15.22
C PHE A 6 8.18 8.99 -14.35
N SER A 7 9.35 9.23 -13.76
CA SER A 7 9.59 10.44 -12.95
C SER A 7 9.51 11.71 -13.79
N TYR A 8 10.06 11.69 -15.01
CA TYR A 8 10.00 12.82 -15.93
C TYR A 8 8.55 13.16 -16.30
N ILE A 9 7.74 12.17 -16.71
CA ILE A 9 6.32 12.38 -17.03
C ILE A 9 5.57 12.90 -15.80
N ASN A 10 5.80 12.32 -14.62
CA ASN A 10 5.13 12.73 -13.39
C ASN A 10 5.49 14.15 -12.92
N LEU A 11 6.69 14.65 -13.25
CA LEU A 11 7.13 16.01 -12.91
C LEU A 11 6.70 17.05 -13.95
N LEU A 12 6.48 16.65 -15.20
CA LEU A 12 6.01 17.55 -16.26
C LEU A 12 4.55 17.98 -16.07
N GLU A 13 3.69 17.06 -15.61
CA GLU A 13 2.25 17.27 -15.57
C GLU A 13 1.75 17.57 -14.16
N VAL A 14 1.86 18.83 -13.74
CA VAL A 14 1.38 19.30 -12.42
C VAL A 14 -0.11 19.03 -12.22
N ALA A 15 -0.92 19.06 -13.28
CA ALA A 15 -2.36 18.82 -13.19
C ALA A 15 -2.72 17.35 -12.86
N VAL A 16 -1.79 16.41 -13.06
CA VAL A 16 -1.96 14.97 -12.79
C VAL A 16 -1.15 14.53 -11.57
N TYR A 17 -0.45 15.47 -10.90
CA TYR A 17 0.33 15.15 -9.72
C TYR A 17 -0.55 14.54 -8.62
N LEU A 18 -0.27 13.28 -8.31
CA LEU A 18 -0.87 12.53 -7.23
C LEU A 18 0.26 11.95 -6.39
N ASN A 19 0.13 12.07 -5.06
CA ASN A 19 1.10 11.51 -4.10
C ASN A 19 1.39 10.02 -4.35
N HIS A 20 0.47 9.33 -5.00
CA HIS A 20 0.56 7.91 -5.35
C HIS A 20 1.56 7.64 -6.48
N TYR A 21 1.67 8.54 -7.46
CA TYR A 21 2.70 8.47 -8.49
C TYR A 21 4.08 8.79 -7.91
N TYR A 22 4.13 9.72 -6.97
CA TYR A 22 5.37 9.99 -6.23
C TYR A 22 5.86 8.74 -5.47
N LEU A 23 4.96 7.99 -4.82
CA LEU A 23 5.31 6.68 -4.23
C LEU A 23 5.89 5.72 -5.27
N VAL A 24 5.30 5.63 -6.46
CA VAL A 24 5.83 4.79 -7.54
C VAL A 24 7.25 5.24 -7.91
N CYS A 25 7.50 6.54 -8.05
CA CYS A 25 8.86 7.06 -8.28
C CYS A 25 9.84 6.61 -7.19
N LEU A 26 9.46 6.71 -5.91
CA LEU A 26 10.29 6.28 -4.78
C LEU A 26 10.59 4.77 -4.81
N LEU A 27 9.56 3.94 -5.07
CA LEU A 27 9.75 2.50 -5.19
C LEU A 27 10.66 2.14 -6.37
N LEU A 28 10.46 2.79 -7.52
CA LEU A 28 11.31 2.61 -8.70
C LEU A 28 12.75 3.04 -8.45
N PHE A 29 12.96 4.11 -7.68
CA PHE A 29 14.29 4.55 -7.27
C PHE A 29 14.96 3.51 -6.37
N LEU A 30 14.25 2.98 -5.36
CA LEU A 30 14.76 1.93 -4.49
C LEU A 30 15.11 0.66 -5.27
N LEU A 31 14.29 0.29 -6.27
CA LEU A 31 14.52 -0.88 -7.12
C LEU A 31 15.77 -0.77 -8.01
N ILE A 32 16.36 0.42 -8.21
CA ILE A 32 17.66 0.55 -8.89
C ILE A 32 18.78 -0.09 -8.06
N TRP A 33 18.68 -0.01 -6.73
CA TRP A 33 19.70 -0.48 -5.79
C TRP A 33 19.47 -1.93 -5.35
N ILE A 34 18.30 -2.48 -5.65
CA ILE A 34 17.93 -3.85 -5.28
C ILE A 34 18.15 -4.74 -6.51
N PRO A 35 19.00 -5.78 -6.45
CA PRO A 35 19.14 -6.78 -7.50
C PRO A 35 17.90 -7.70 -7.58
N ALA A 36 16.74 -7.12 -7.93
CA ALA A 36 15.46 -7.81 -8.01
C ALA A 36 15.42 -8.82 -9.17
N ASP A 37 16.26 -8.62 -10.18
CA ASP A 37 16.48 -9.49 -11.33
C ASP A 37 16.94 -10.90 -10.95
N ARG A 38 17.65 -11.04 -9.82
CA ARG A 38 18.17 -12.33 -9.33
C ARG A 38 17.16 -13.19 -8.58
N ALA A 39 16.08 -12.58 -8.07
CA ALA A 39 15.07 -13.28 -7.27
C ALA A 39 13.68 -13.32 -7.89
N LEU A 40 13.31 -12.34 -8.72
CA LEU A 40 11.93 -12.13 -9.19
C LEU A 40 11.82 -11.93 -10.71
N ASN A 41 12.71 -12.55 -11.49
CA ASN A 41 12.54 -12.60 -12.94
C ASN A 41 11.37 -13.54 -13.32
N ILE A 42 10.65 -13.20 -14.40
CA ILE A 42 9.66 -14.05 -15.07
C ILE A 42 10.17 -15.48 -15.26
N PHE A 43 11.44 -15.67 -15.63
CA PHE A 43 12.04 -17.00 -15.76
C PHE A 43 12.08 -17.78 -14.44
N HIS A 44 12.33 -17.11 -13.32
CA HIS A 44 12.26 -17.72 -11.98
C HIS A 44 10.83 -18.10 -11.61
N VAL A 45 9.86 -17.22 -11.86
CA VAL A 45 8.44 -17.51 -11.62
C VAL A 45 8.00 -18.73 -12.42
N PHE A 46 8.31 -18.78 -13.73
CA PHE A 46 8.02 -19.95 -14.57
C PHE A 46 8.73 -21.22 -14.09
N ARG A 47 9.99 -21.13 -13.62
CA ARG A 47 10.75 -22.28 -13.09
C ARG A 47 10.14 -22.84 -11.81
N ILE A 48 9.65 -21.97 -10.92
CA ILE A 48 8.93 -22.35 -9.69
C ILE A 48 7.62 -23.07 -10.04
N PHE A 49 6.84 -22.53 -10.98
CA PHE A 49 5.59 -23.16 -11.43
C PHE A 49 5.81 -24.51 -12.12
N LYS A 50 6.88 -24.65 -12.91
CA LYS A 50 7.15 -25.84 -13.72
C LYS A 50 7.83 -26.98 -12.95
N ASN A 51 8.82 -26.68 -12.10
CA ASN A 51 9.69 -27.72 -11.53
C ASN A 51 9.54 -27.94 -10.02
N LYS A 52 8.74 -27.15 -9.28
CA LYS A 52 8.65 -27.19 -7.78
C LYS A 52 10.01 -27.15 -7.04
N SER A 53 11.12 -26.99 -7.75
CA SER A 53 12.47 -26.93 -7.20
C SER A 53 12.82 -25.48 -6.91
N ILE A 54 12.58 -25.12 -5.66
CA ILE A 54 12.80 -23.81 -5.02
C ILE A 54 14.26 -23.80 -4.50
N LEU A 55 15.24 -24.36 -5.20
CA LEU A 55 16.58 -24.63 -4.63
C LEU A 55 17.73 -23.84 -5.28
N GLU A 56 17.49 -23.10 -6.36
CA GLU A 56 18.53 -22.38 -7.09
C GLU A 56 18.15 -20.91 -7.35
N THR A 57 17.77 -20.17 -6.31
CA THR A 57 17.68 -18.71 -6.43
C THR A 57 18.75 -18.06 -5.59
N ASP A 58 19.47 -17.11 -6.18
CA ASP A 58 20.55 -16.42 -5.45
C ASP A 58 19.96 -15.74 -4.22
N PRO A 59 20.61 -15.88 -3.05
CA PRO A 59 20.13 -15.25 -1.86
C PRO A 59 20.21 -13.72 -2.03
N VAL A 60 19.17 -13.01 -1.59
CA VAL A 60 19.05 -11.56 -1.63
C VAL A 60 19.21 -10.99 -0.23
N PRO A 61 20.04 -9.97 0.01
CA PRO A 61 20.22 -9.40 1.34
C PRO A 61 18.90 -8.93 1.99
N ALA A 62 18.79 -9.09 3.30
CA ALA A 62 17.54 -8.80 4.03
C ALA A 62 17.12 -7.34 3.98
N TRP A 63 18.10 -6.45 3.93
CA TRP A 63 17.86 -5.01 3.89
C TRP A 63 17.05 -4.60 2.65
N ASN A 64 17.18 -5.31 1.52
CA ASN A 64 16.40 -5.06 0.30
C ASN A 64 14.89 -5.18 0.55
N LEU A 65 14.50 -6.20 1.33
CA LEU A 65 13.10 -6.42 1.65
C LEU A 65 12.62 -5.44 2.74
N TYR A 66 13.47 -5.13 3.71
CA TYR A 66 13.13 -4.20 4.78
C TYR A 66 12.99 -2.76 4.29
N ILE A 67 13.82 -2.29 3.36
CA ILE A 67 13.72 -0.93 2.83
C ILE A 67 12.42 -0.73 2.04
N LEU A 68 11.97 -1.76 1.29
CA LEU A 68 10.68 -1.71 0.60
C LEU A 68 9.51 -1.75 1.59
N ARG A 69 9.55 -2.64 2.60
CA ARG A 69 8.54 -2.67 3.68
C ARG A 69 8.47 -1.35 4.44
N PHE A 70 9.62 -0.76 4.71
CA PHE A 70 9.73 0.55 5.34
C PHE A 70 9.06 1.62 4.49
N GLN A 71 9.37 1.69 3.19
CA GLN A 71 8.75 2.65 2.27
C GLN A 71 7.22 2.53 2.24
N ILE A 72 6.68 1.31 2.22
CA ILE A 72 5.22 1.08 2.31
C ILE A 72 4.66 1.49 3.67
N GLY A 73 5.37 1.16 4.76
CA GLY A 73 4.99 1.54 6.12
C GLY A 73 4.95 3.05 6.34
N VAL A 74 5.92 3.78 5.78
CA VAL A 74 6.00 5.25 5.81
C VAL A 74 4.75 5.88 5.21
N VAL A 75 4.30 5.39 4.06
CA VAL A 75 3.11 5.94 3.38
C VAL A 75 1.86 5.83 4.27
N TYR A 76 1.64 4.67 4.88
CA TYR A 76 0.52 4.49 5.81
C TYR A 76 0.69 5.36 7.05
N PHE A 77 1.83 5.26 7.73
CA PHE A 77 2.03 5.95 9.00
C PHE A 77 1.91 7.47 8.87
N PHE A 78 2.55 8.07 7.86
CA PHE A 78 2.41 9.50 7.59
C PHE A 78 1.05 9.87 6.98
N GLY A 79 0.40 8.94 6.26
CA GLY A 79 -1.00 9.09 5.87
C GLY A 79 -1.94 9.21 7.08
N GLY A 80 -1.64 8.51 8.17
CA GLY A 80 -2.30 8.62 9.46
C GLY A 80 -1.96 9.92 10.20
N ILE A 81 -0.69 10.32 10.23
CA ILE A 81 -0.29 11.62 10.80
C ILE A 81 -1.00 12.78 10.08
N GLY A 82 -1.10 12.72 8.75
CA GLY A 82 -1.82 13.73 7.96
C GLY A 82 -3.32 13.82 8.27
N LYS A 83 -3.88 12.83 8.97
CA LYS A 83 -5.27 12.81 9.45
C LYS A 83 -5.42 13.35 10.88
N LEU A 84 -4.33 13.68 11.57
CA LEU A 84 -4.34 14.33 12.89
C LEU A 84 -4.53 15.85 12.75
N VAL A 85 -5.58 16.24 12.03
CA VAL A 85 -5.93 17.64 11.77
C VAL A 85 -7.39 17.90 12.14
N PRO A 86 -7.77 19.14 12.53
CA PRO A 86 -9.13 19.44 12.99
C PRO A 86 -10.23 19.00 12.02
N ASP A 87 -10.08 19.31 10.73
CA ASP A 87 -11.07 18.97 9.69
C ASP A 87 -11.34 17.46 9.62
N TRP A 88 -10.32 16.63 9.80
CA TRP A 88 -10.46 15.18 9.76
C TRP A 88 -11.09 14.66 11.06
N LEU A 89 -10.62 15.13 12.21
CA LEU A 89 -11.03 14.63 13.54
C LEU A 89 -12.43 15.13 13.96
N PHE A 90 -12.69 16.43 13.80
CA PHE A 90 -13.89 17.08 14.32
C PHE A 90 -14.97 17.28 13.26
N ASP A 91 -14.60 17.44 12.00
CA ASP A 91 -15.57 17.64 10.91
C ASP A 91 -15.77 16.41 10.02
N ALA A 92 -14.95 15.36 10.21
CA ALA A 92 -14.91 14.16 9.38
C ALA A 92 -14.79 14.47 7.88
N GLN A 93 -14.05 15.53 7.54
CA GLN A 93 -13.82 15.96 6.17
C GLN A 93 -12.43 15.51 5.66
N PRO A 94 -12.31 15.21 4.35
CA PRO A 94 -13.36 15.23 3.32
C PRO A 94 -14.24 13.97 3.27
N VAL A 95 -14.03 13.00 4.19
CA VAL A 95 -14.68 11.68 4.19
C VAL A 95 -16.20 11.78 4.07
N ARG A 96 -16.83 12.62 4.88
CA ARG A 96 -18.29 12.81 4.88
C ARG A 96 -18.81 13.34 3.55
N ILE A 97 -18.11 14.29 2.91
CA ILE A 97 -18.47 14.76 1.56
C ILE A 97 -18.43 13.61 0.56
N TRP A 98 -17.41 12.76 0.60
CA TRP A 98 -17.30 11.65 -0.34
C TRP A 98 -18.34 10.56 -0.10
N LEU A 99 -18.67 10.24 1.16
CA LEU A 99 -19.73 9.28 1.47
C LEU A 99 -21.10 9.79 0.99
N LEU A 100 -21.38 11.08 1.18
CA LEU A 100 -22.62 11.71 0.69
C LEU A 100 -22.75 11.63 -0.84
N ARG A 101 -21.65 11.79 -1.59
CA ARG A 101 -21.67 11.61 -3.06
C ARG A 101 -22.00 10.18 -3.50
N ASN A 102 -21.91 9.21 -2.59
CA ASN A 102 -22.24 7.80 -2.82
C ASN A 102 -23.58 7.41 -2.19
N SER A 103 -24.44 8.37 -1.85
CA SER A 103 -25.76 8.11 -1.24
C SER A 103 -26.74 7.39 -2.16
N ASP A 104 -26.45 7.29 -3.45
CA ASP A 104 -27.34 6.66 -4.44
C ASP A 104 -27.11 5.15 -4.57
N ILE A 105 -26.13 4.59 -3.85
CA ILE A 105 -25.88 3.14 -3.83
C ILE A 105 -27.09 2.44 -3.21
N PRO A 106 -27.73 1.48 -3.93
CA PRO A 106 -28.86 0.74 -3.38
C PRO A 106 -28.48 0.06 -2.05
N ILE A 107 -29.42 0.02 -1.10
CA ILE A 107 -29.28 -0.58 0.24
C ILE A 107 -28.37 0.21 1.20
N PHE A 108 -27.19 0.67 0.75
CA PHE A 108 -26.19 1.32 1.63
C PHE A 108 -26.28 2.84 1.65
N GLY A 109 -26.84 3.47 0.62
CA GLY A 109 -26.97 4.91 0.48
C GLY A 109 -27.47 5.68 1.71
N PRO A 110 -28.58 5.26 2.33
CA PRO A 110 -29.10 5.89 3.54
C PRO A 110 -28.16 5.81 4.75
N ILE A 111 -27.34 4.76 4.84
CA ILE A 111 -26.35 4.60 5.92
C ILE A 111 -25.14 5.48 5.63
N LEU A 112 -24.68 5.54 4.38
CA LEU A 112 -23.53 6.34 3.97
C LEU A 112 -23.78 7.85 4.14
N SER A 113 -25.03 8.30 4.02
CA SER A 113 -25.40 9.71 4.20
C SER A 113 -25.48 10.16 5.65
N MET A 114 -25.50 9.24 6.62
CA MET A 114 -25.53 9.59 8.04
C MET A 114 -24.22 10.25 8.50
N PRO A 115 -24.27 11.36 9.28
CA PRO A 115 -23.07 12.00 9.80
C PRO A 115 -22.17 11.05 10.61
N VAL A 116 -22.78 10.17 11.42
CA VAL A 116 -22.05 9.18 12.25
C VAL A 116 -21.17 8.25 11.41
N THR A 117 -21.62 7.91 10.20
CA THR A 117 -20.84 7.07 9.27
C THR A 117 -19.58 7.79 8.81
N GLY A 118 -19.68 9.10 8.55
CA GLY A 118 -18.50 9.94 8.25
C GLY A 118 -17.47 9.91 9.35
N TYR A 119 -17.88 10.10 10.61
CA TYR A 119 -16.99 10.02 11.76
C TYR A 119 -16.39 8.61 11.91
N PHE A 120 -17.19 7.56 11.78
CA PHE A 120 -16.70 6.19 11.84
C PHE A 120 -15.60 5.94 10.80
N PHE A 121 -15.82 6.28 9.53
CA PHE A 121 -14.82 6.11 8.47
C PHE A 121 -13.59 6.99 8.68
N SER A 122 -13.76 8.22 9.19
CA SER A 122 -12.67 9.12 9.52
C SER A 122 -11.73 8.51 10.57
N TYR A 123 -12.26 8.10 11.72
CA TYR A 123 -11.47 7.49 12.80
C TYR A 123 -10.94 6.10 12.42
N ALA A 124 -11.73 5.28 11.73
CA ALA A 124 -11.28 3.99 11.24
C ALA A 124 -10.10 4.13 10.28
N GLY A 125 -10.15 5.08 9.34
CA GLY A 125 -9.04 5.36 8.42
C GLY A 125 -7.78 5.87 9.13
N LEU A 126 -7.93 6.75 10.13
CA LEU A 126 -6.82 7.21 10.96
C LEU A 126 -6.14 6.05 11.71
N ILE A 127 -6.93 5.25 12.44
CA ILE A 127 -6.42 4.14 13.24
C ILE A 127 -5.78 3.10 12.33
N PHE A 128 -6.42 2.78 11.21
CA PHE A 128 -5.88 1.84 10.23
C PHE A 128 -4.50 2.30 9.75
N ASP A 129 -4.37 3.53 9.26
CA ASP A 129 -3.11 4.04 8.71
C ASP A 129 -1.98 4.07 9.75
N LEU A 130 -2.27 4.45 10.99
CA LEU A 130 -1.27 4.48 12.06
C LEU A 130 -0.85 3.09 12.55
N THR A 131 -1.68 2.06 12.36
CA THR A 131 -1.44 0.73 12.96
C THR A 131 -1.05 -0.34 11.97
N ILE A 132 -1.47 -0.22 10.70
CA ILE A 132 -1.36 -1.30 9.73
C ILE A 132 0.09 -1.76 9.44
N PRO A 133 1.12 -0.89 9.39
CA PRO A 133 2.49 -1.35 9.18
C PRO A 133 2.96 -2.28 10.31
N PHE A 134 2.59 -1.96 11.55
CA PHE A 134 2.97 -2.74 12.73
C PHE A 134 2.24 -4.09 12.77
N LEU A 135 0.96 -4.13 12.37
CA LEU A 135 0.21 -5.39 12.24
C LEU A 135 0.84 -6.32 11.19
N LEU A 136 1.29 -5.78 10.06
CA LEU A 136 1.92 -6.56 9.00
C LEU A 136 3.31 -7.08 9.37
N LEU A 137 4.08 -6.30 10.15
CA LEU A 137 5.39 -6.71 10.66
C LEU A 137 5.25 -7.86 11.67
N ASN A 138 4.18 -7.86 12.48
CA ASN A 138 3.91 -8.93 13.42
C ASN A 138 3.47 -10.22 12.71
N ARG A 139 4.31 -11.26 12.78
CA ARG A 139 4.06 -12.57 12.14
C ARG A 139 2.70 -13.18 12.49
N LYS A 140 2.21 -13.00 13.72
CA LYS A 140 0.93 -13.57 14.18
C LYS A 140 -0.27 -12.78 13.64
N MET A 141 -0.13 -11.47 13.48
CA MET A 141 -1.22 -10.58 13.06
C MET A 141 -1.20 -10.31 11.55
N ARG A 142 -0.17 -10.73 10.82
CA ARG A 142 0.02 -10.38 9.41
C ARG A 142 -1.14 -10.76 8.50
N VAL A 143 -1.66 -11.97 8.63
CA VAL A 143 -2.80 -12.43 7.81
C VAL A 143 -4.01 -11.54 8.07
N PHE A 144 -4.30 -11.30 9.35
CA PHE A 144 -5.38 -10.40 9.76
C PHE A 144 -5.17 -8.96 9.24
N GLY A 145 -3.98 -8.40 9.41
CA GLY A 145 -3.62 -7.08 8.87
C GLY A 145 -3.79 -7.01 7.35
N TYR A 146 -3.37 -8.04 6.62
CA TYR A 146 -3.55 -8.06 5.16
C TYR A 146 -5.03 -8.15 4.75
N SER A 147 -5.85 -8.89 5.49
CA SER A 147 -7.31 -8.87 5.29
C SER A 147 -7.89 -7.46 5.48
N LEU A 148 -7.44 -6.73 6.51
CA LEU A 148 -7.83 -5.32 6.71
C LEU A 148 -7.38 -4.44 5.55
N ILE A 149 -6.19 -4.65 4.99
CA ILE A 149 -5.69 -3.93 3.79
C ILE A 149 -6.64 -4.12 2.62
N ILE A 150 -7.03 -5.36 2.33
CA ILE A 150 -7.94 -5.64 1.21
C ILE A 150 -9.28 -4.92 1.43
N ILE A 151 -9.87 -5.05 2.62
CA ILE A 151 -11.17 -4.44 2.93
C ILE A 151 -11.07 -2.91 2.83
N PHE A 152 -10.08 -2.31 3.48
CA PHE A 152 -9.87 -0.86 3.50
C PHE A 152 -9.66 -0.30 2.10
N HIS A 153 -8.76 -0.90 1.31
CA HIS A 153 -8.47 -0.42 -0.04
C HIS A 153 -9.63 -0.67 -1.01
N PHE A 154 -10.38 -1.75 -0.85
CA PHE A 154 -11.59 -1.95 -1.64
C PHE A 154 -12.66 -0.89 -1.33
N LEU A 155 -12.90 -0.60 -0.04
CA LEU A 155 -13.85 0.44 0.37
C LEU A 155 -13.43 1.81 -0.12
N THR A 156 -12.16 2.18 0.08
CA THR A 156 -11.64 3.49 -0.33
C THR A 156 -11.62 3.64 -1.86
N TRP A 157 -11.30 2.58 -2.62
CA TRP A 157 -11.42 2.58 -4.08
C TRP A 157 -12.86 2.83 -4.54
N LYS A 158 -13.83 2.17 -3.90
CA LYS A 158 -15.23 2.27 -4.28
C LYS A 158 -15.84 3.63 -3.91
N LEU A 159 -15.47 4.17 -2.75
CA LEU A 159 -16.14 5.34 -2.16
C LEU A 159 -15.38 6.65 -2.41
N PHE A 160 -14.06 6.61 -2.62
CA PHE A 160 -13.22 7.81 -2.69
C PHE A 160 -12.47 7.91 -4.03
N PRO A 161 -12.33 9.12 -4.61
CA PRO A 161 -11.67 9.32 -5.90
C PRO A 161 -10.14 9.34 -5.76
N ILE A 162 -9.54 8.23 -5.34
CA ILE A 162 -8.09 8.10 -5.01
C ILE A 162 -7.29 7.32 -6.08
N GLY A 163 -7.88 7.08 -7.25
CA GLY A 163 -7.21 6.52 -8.42
C GLY A 163 -6.62 5.13 -8.17
N MET A 164 -5.36 4.92 -8.57
CA MET A 164 -4.70 3.61 -8.56
C MET A 164 -4.14 3.19 -7.20
N PHE A 165 -4.14 4.08 -6.21
CA PHE A 165 -3.51 3.83 -4.92
C PHE A 165 -3.96 2.54 -4.22
N PRO A 166 -5.27 2.24 -4.14
CA PRO A 166 -5.75 1.01 -3.52
C PRO A 166 -5.06 -0.25 -4.05
N TRP A 167 -4.95 -0.35 -5.37
CA TRP A 167 -4.38 -1.51 -6.05
C TRP A 167 -2.87 -1.60 -5.84
N ILE A 168 -2.18 -0.46 -5.93
CA ILE A 168 -0.73 -0.37 -5.65
C ILE A 168 -0.45 -0.83 -4.22
N MET A 169 -1.25 -0.37 -3.24
CA MET A 169 -1.04 -0.70 -1.83
C MET A 169 -1.37 -2.15 -1.51
N ILE A 170 -2.45 -2.72 -2.05
CA ILE A 170 -2.76 -4.15 -1.89
C ILE A 170 -1.59 -5.00 -2.41
N LEU A 171 -1.15 -4.75 -3.64
CA LEU A 171 -0.08 -5.53 -4.28
C LEU A 171 1.24 -5.40 -3.52
N ASN A 172 1.67 -4.18 -3.18
CA ASN A 172 2.93 -3.99 -2.47
C ASN A 172 2.91 -4.53 -1.02
N SER A 173 1.75 -4.61 -0.39
CA SER A 173 1.64 -5.17 0.96
C SER A 173 1.92 -6.69 1.01
N THR A 174 1.90 -7.38 -0.13
CA THR A 174 2.34 -8.78 -0.23
C THR A 174 3.82 -8.96 0.13
N LEU A 175 4.64 -7.90 0.02
CA LEU A 175 6.05 -7.90 0.45
C LEU A 175 6.22 -8.28 1.93
N PHE A 176 5.20 -8.09 2.77
CA PHE A 176 5.25 -8.47 4.18
C PHE A 176 5.15 -10.00 4.40
N PHE A 177 4.68 -10.77 3.41
CA PHE A 177 4.58 -12.23 3.49
C PHE A 177 5.86 -12.96 3.10
N LEU A 178 6.76 -12.32 2.34
CA LEU A 178 8.03 -12.91 1.95
C LEU A 178 8.84 -13.30 3.20
N LEU A 179 8.99 -14.62 3.40
CA LEU A 179 9.72 -15.18 4.55
C LEU A 179 11.23 -15.01 4.34
N LEU A 180 11.91 -14.59 5.40
CA LEU A 180 13.38 -14.49 5.45
C LEU A 180 14.07 -15.86 5.39
N GLY A 181 13.33 -16.96 5.55
CA GLY A 181 13.85 -18.25 6.00
C GLY A 181 14.46 -19.18 4.95
N ARG A 182 14.87 -18.73 3.77
CA ARG A 182 15.60 -19.58 2.80
C ARG A 182 16.37 -18.85 1.70
N TRP A 183 16.12 -17.55 1.54
CA TRP A 183 16.58 -16.76 0.39
C TRP A 183 17.21 -15.44 0.79
N ILE A 184 17.34 -15.19 2.09
CA ILE A 184 17.67 -13.87 2.60
C ILE A 184 18.65 -14.00 3.76
N TYR A 185 19.82 -13.41 3.60
CA TYR A 185 20.91 -13.39 4.57
C TYR A 185 21.11 -11.98 5.11
N PHE A 186 21.66 -11.90 6.30
CA PHE A 186 22.15 -10.65 6.86
C PHE A 186 23.64 -10.54 6.53
N ASP A 187 23.99 -9.59 5.68
CA ASP A 187 25.37 -9.12 5.57
C ASP A 187 25.62 -8.18 6.75
N PHE A 188 26.33 -8.67 7.76
CA PHE A 188 26.95 -7.85 8.80
C PHE A 188 28.45 -7.85 8.61
#